data_AF-A0A2V9P9P2-F1
#
_entry.id   AF-A0A2V9P9P2-F1
#
_cell.length_a   1.000
_cell.length_b   1.000
_cell.length_c   1.000
_cell.angle_alpha   90.00
_cell.angle_beta   90.00
_cell.angle_gamma   90.00
#
_symmetry.space_group_name_H-M   'P 1'
#
loop_
_entity.id
_entity.type
_entity.pdbx_description
1 polymer ?
#
loop_
_entity_poly.entity_id
_entity_poly.type
_entity_poly.pdbx_seq_one_letter_code
_entity_poly.pdbx_strand_id
1 'polypeptide(L)'
;MRDQLQVTPKLTLNLGVRWERYPFGYSDNGKGLRWFNPADGNVSVGGYGNVPQDDGIDVGYGEFLPRLGVAYRLTHSTIIRAGYGMSYDPNNWRYFRNTYPGSVNSDNLNP
;
A
#
# COMPACT_ATOMS: atom_id res chain seq x y z
N MET A 1 1.79 8.70 -12.32
CA MET A 1 2.16 9.33 -13.60
C MET A 1 2.86 8.31 -14.47
N ARG A 2 2.76 8.41 -15.80
CA ARG A 2 3.43 7.51 -16.74
C ARG A 2 3.80 8.30 -17.99
N ASP A 3 5.00 8.07 -18.48
CA ASP A 3 5.51 8.65 -19.70
C ASP A 3 6.04 7.55 -20.63
N GLN A 4 5.89 7.79 -21.93
CA GLN A 4 6.33 6.87 -22.97
C GLN A 4 7.12 7.66 -24.00
N LEU A 5 8.42 7.41 -24.01
CA LEU A 5 9.36 8.10 -24.87
C LEU A 5 9.83 7.16 -25.97
N GLN A 6 9.62 7.56 -27.23
CA GLN A 6 10.24 6.91 -28.36
C GLN A 6 11.60 7.56 -28.62
N VAL A 7 12.64 7.01 -28.02
CA VAL A 7 14.02 7.54 -28.13
C VAL A 7 14.54 7.37 -29.56
N THR A 8 14.23 6.24 -30.19
CA THR A 8 14.53 6.00 -31.60
C THR A 8 13.39 5.23 -32.26
N PRO A 9 13.31 5.15 -33.61
CA PRO A 9 12.29 4.34 -34.29
C PRO A 9 12.30 2.85 -33.89
N LYS A 10 13.40 2.37 -33.28
CA LYS A 10 13.57 0.99 -32.81
C LYS A 10 13.52 0.85 -31.28
N LEU A 11 13.63 1.94 -30.53
CA LEU A 11 13.70 1.92 -29.07
C LEU A 11 12.60 2.79 -28.45
N THR A 12 11.74 2.15 -27.67
CA THR A 12 10.72 2.82 -26.87
C THR A 12 10.98 2.53 -25.39
N LEU A 13 11.05 3.59 -24.60
CA LEU A 13 11.12 3.54 -23.15
C LEU A 13 9.77 3.91 -22.55
N ASN A 14 9.39 3.20 -21.51
CA ASN A 14 8.20 3.46 -20.71
C ASN A 14 8.64 3.66 -19.27
N LEU A 15 8.43 4.86 -18.74
CA LEU A 15 8.81 5.21 -17.38
C LEU A 15 7.54 5.61 -16.63
N GLY A 16 7.33 5.06 -15.46
CA GLY A 16 6.17 5.31 -14.64
C GLY A 16 6.55 5.38 -13.18
N VAL A 17 5.93 6.31 -12.48
CA VAL A 17 6.03 6.39 -11.02
C VAL A 17 4.62 6.54 -10.48
N ARG A 18 4.34 5.80 -9.42
CA ARG A 18 3.09 5.94 -8.68
C ARG A 18 3.44 6.15 -7.22
N TRP A 19 2.80 7.13 -6.62
CA TRP A 19 2.85 7.34 -5.19
C TRP A 19 1.49 6.91 -4.64
N GLU A 20 1.51 6.00 -3.68
CA GLU A 20 0.31 5.50 -3.02
C GLU A 20 0.44 5.71 -1.51
N ARG A 21 -0.59 6.31 -0.90
CA ARG A 21 -0.69 6.43 0.54
C ARG A 21 -2.00 5.80 1.00
N TYR A 22 -1.89 4.83 1.91
CA TYR A 22 -3.04 4.16 2.51
C TYR A 22 -3.21 4.67 3.94
N PRO A 23 -4.11 5.65 4.18
CA PRO A 23 -4.32 6.18 5.50
C PRO A 23 -4.96 5.13 6.41
N PHE A 24 -4.71 5.25 7.71
CA PHE A 24 -5.28 4.38 8.73
C PHE A 24 -6.80 4.29 8.59
N GLY A 25 -7.34 3.09 8.68
CA GLY A 25 -8.78 2.89 8.64
C GLY A 25 -9.42 3.50 9.88
N TYR A 26 -10.46 4.33 9.70
CA TYR A 26 -11.26 4.82 10.81
C TYR A 26 -12.55 3.99 10.97
N SER A 27 -13.03 3.89 12.21
CA SER A 27 -14.37 3.40 12.54
C SER A 27 -15.37 4.56 12.56
N ASP A 28 -16.66 4.22 12.61
CA ASP A 28 -17.74 5.18 12.55
C ASP A 28 -17.69 6.19 13.72
N ASN A 29 -18.15 7.43 13.50
CA ASN A 29 -18.11 8.55 14.47
C ASN A 29 -16.72 9.00 14.94
N GLY A 30 -15.68 8.93 14.08
CA GLY A 30 -14.36 9.45 14.41
C GLY A 30 -13.64 8.65 15.49
N LYS A 31 -14.00 7.37 15.65
CA LYS A 31 -13.29 6.43 16.54
C LYS A 31 -12.28 5.62 15.72
N GLY A 32 -11.19 5.25 16.35
CA GLY A 32 -10.16 4.38 15.77
C GLY A 32 -10.61 2.93 15.70
N LEU A 33 -9.66 2.05 15.37
CA LEU A 33 -9.92 0.64 15.23
C LEU A 33 -9.95 -0.02 16.62
N ARG A 34 -10.46 -1.25 16.68
CA ARG A 34 -10.45 -2.03 17.92
C ARG A 34 -9.26 -2.97 17.85
N TRP A 35 -8.25 -2.72 18.67
CA TRP A 35 -7.05 -3.54 18.77
C TRP A 35 -7.01 -4.27 20.11
N PHE A 36 -6.84 -5.58 20.09
CA PHE A 36 -6.67 -6.38 21.30
C PHE A 36 -5.18 -6.46 21.65
N ASN A 37 -4.81 -6.05 22.86
CA ASN A 37 -3.46 -6.27 23.38
C ASN A 37 -3.41 -7.61 24.14
N PRO A 38 -2.75 -8.65 23.59
CA PRO A 38 -2.63 -9.95 24.26
C PRO A 38 -1.75 -9.91 25.52
N ALA A 39 -0.93 -8.87 25.73
CA ALA A 39 -0.09 -8.75 26.93
C ALA A 39 -0.89 -8.31 28.17
N ASP A 40 -1.90 -7.45 27.99
CA ASP A 40 -2.72 -6.91 29.09
C ASP A 40 -4.15 -7.48 29.12
N GLY A 41 -4.54 -8.25 28.10
CA GLY A 41 -5.90 -8.80 27.96
C GLY A 41 -6.98 -7.75 27.67
N ASN A 42 -6.59 -6.51 27.35
CA ASN A 42 -7.49 -5.39 27.13
C ASN A 42 -7.68 -5.08 25.63
N VAL A 43 -8.89 -4.64 25.26
CA VAL A 43 -9.20 -4.13 23.92
C VAL A 43 -9.12 -2.61 23.96
N SER A 44 -8.14 -2.04 23.26
CA SER A 44 -8.03 -0.61 23.02
C SER A 44 -8.96 -0.21 21.88
N VAL A 45 -9.65 0.93 22.04
CA VAL A 45 -10.51 1.52 21.03
C VAL A 45 -10.02 2.94 20.78
N GLY A 46 -9.54 3.21 19.57
CA GLY A 46 -9.00 4.53 19.25
C GLY A 46 -10.04 5.63 19.46
N GLY A 47 -9.61 6.74 20.04
CA GLY A 47 -10.51 7.84 20.41
C GLY A 47 -11.33 7.60 21.69
N TYR A 48 -10.97 6.63 22.53
CA TYR A 48 -11.54 6.46 23.88
C TYR A 48 -10.44 6.56 24.95
N GLY A 49 -10.64 7.42 25.96
CA GLY A 49 -9.65 7.65 27.01
C GLY A 49 -8.38 8.34 26.49
N ASN A 50 -7.21 7.81 26.83
CA ASN A 50 -5.89 8.33 26.40
C ASN A 50 -5.39 7.73 25.06
N VAL A 51 -6.21 6.96 24.34
CA VAL A 51 -5.79 6.31 23.09
C VAL A 51 -6.04 7.25 21.90
N PRO A 52 -5.00 7.62 21.13
CA PRO A 52 -5.17 8.42 19.91
C PRO A 52 -6.16 7.78 18.93
N GLN A 53 -6.78 8.59 18.07
CA GLN A 53 -7.74 8.10 17.07
C GLN A 53 -7.11 7.11 16.06
N ASP A 54 -5.79 7.17 15.90
CA ASP A 54 -5.02 6.28 15.02
C ASP A 54 -4.43 5.07 15.76
N ASP A 55 -4.88 4.80 17.00
CA ASP A 55 -4.38 3.75 17.90
C ASP A 55 -2.85 3.77 18.16
N GLY A 56 -2.18 4.88 17.80
CA GLY A 56 -0.72 5.03 17.87
C GLY A 56 0.03 4.43 16.67
N ILE A 57 -0.67 4.02 15.61
CA ILE A 57 -0.08 3.39 14.42
C ILE A 57 0.31 4.48 13.41
N ASP A 58 1.62 4.59 13.14
CA ASP A 58 2.13 5.46 12.08
C ASP A 58 2.01 4.74 10.71
N VAL A 59 1.11 5.24 9.87
CA VAL A 59 0.92 4.75 8.48
C VAL A 59 1.88 5.41 7.48
N GLY A 60 2.77 6.26 7.96
CA GLY A 60 3.82 6.89 7.18
C GLY A 60 3.34 7.85 6.08
N TYR A 61 4.29 8.23 5.23
CA TYR A 61 4.11 9.20 4.15
C TYR A 61 3.70 8.55 2.81
N GLY A 62 3.40 7.25 2.81
CA GLY A 62 3.10 6.49 1.59
C GLY A 62 4.35 6.04 0.84
N GLU A 63 4.15 5.13 -0.11
CA GLU A 63 5.19 4.38 -0.79
C GLU A 63 5.37 4.83 -2.25
N PHE A 64 6.62 4.82 -2.71
CA PHE A 64 6.96 5.07 -4.11
C PHE A 64 7.07 3.77 -4.89
N LEU A 65 6.25 3.66 -5.93
CA LEU A 65 6.09 2.47 -6.75
C LEU A 65 6.61 2.75 -8.17
N PRO A 66 7.89 2.46 -8.45
CA PRO A 66 8.45 2.63 -9.78
C PRO A 66 7.95 1.55 -10.73
N ARG A 67 7.79 1.93 -12.00
CA ARG A 67 7.46 1.06 -13.11
C ARG A 67 8.32 1.44 -14.31
N LEU A 68 9.14 0.51 -14.77
CA LEU A 68 10.09 0.72 -15.86
C LEU A 68 9.82 -0.32 -16.93
N GLY A 69 9.83 0.09 -18.20
CA GLY A 69 9.63 -0.80 -19.33
C GLY A 69 10.47 -0.36 -20.52
N VAL A 70 11.02 -1.33 -21.23
CA VAL A 70 11.78 -1.11 -22.47
C VAL A 70 11.22 -2.01 -23.56
N ALA A 71 11.10 -1.45 -24.75
CA ALA A 71 10.75 -2.18 -25.96
C ALA A 71 11.78 -1.87 -27.05
N TYR A 72 12.40 -2.92 -27.59
CA TYR A 72 13.41 -2.82 -28.64
C TYR A 72 13.03 -3.66 -29.86
N ARG A 73 13.07 -3.05 -31.03
CA ARG A 73 12.78 -3.69 -32.31
C ARG A 73 14.06 -4.28 -32.90
N LEU A 74 14.19 -5.61 -32.85
CA LEU A 74 15.32 -6.36 -33.42
C LEU A 74 15.29 -6.38 -34.95
N THR A 75 14.12 -6.69 -35.53
CA THR A 75 13.87 -6.74 -36.98
C THR A 75 12.55 -6.04 -37.29
N HIS A 76 12.18 -5.88 -38.57
CA HIS A 76 10.92 -5.23 -38.94
C HIS A 76 9.67 -5.93 -38.35
N SER A 77 9.79 -7.21 -38.01
CA SER A 77 8.71 -8.05 -37.49
C SER A 77 8.93 -8.52 -36.04
N THR A 78 10.12 -8.39 -35.46
CA THR A 78 10.43 -8.87 -34.09
C THR A 78 10.71 -7.72 -33.14
N ILE A 79 9.98 -7.69 -32.02
CA ILE A 79 10.15 -6.72 -30.92
C ILE A 79 10.34 -7.49 -29.62
N ILE A 80 11.41 -7.19 -28.88
CA ILE A 80 11.62 -7.67 -27.51
C ILE A 80 11.13 -6.60 -26.54
N ARG A 81 10.43 -7.04 -25.50
CA ARG A 81 9.94 -6.18 -24.43
C ARG A 81 10.39 -6.74 -23.09
N ALA A 82 10.84 -5.86 -22.21
CA ALA A 82 11.14 -6.19 -20.83
C ALA A 82 10.58 -5.10 -19.93
N GLY A 83 10.24 -5.44 -18.69
CA GLY A 83 9.73 -4.48 -17.73
C GLY A 83 9.87 -4.95 -16.29
N TYR A 84 9.90 -3.99 -15.39
CA TYR A 84 9.96 -4.15 -13.95
C TYR A 84 8.92 -3.23 -13.31
N GLY A 85 8.23 -3.72 -12.29
CA GLY A 85 7.26 -2.92 -11.56
C GLY A 85 7.11 -3.43 -10.13
N MET A 86 6.96 -2.50 -9.21
CA MET A 86 6.66 -2.77 -7.82
C MET A 86 5.20 -2.43 -7.51
N SER A 87 4.63 -3.14 -6.54
CA SER A 87 3.28 -2.92 -6.00
C SER A 87 3.33 -3.04 -4.48
N TYR A 88 2.50 -2.25 -3.79
CA TYR A 88 2.38 -2.28 -2.34
C TYR A 88 1.03 -2.86 -1.93
N ASP A 89 0.96 -3.49 -0.75
CA ASP A 89 -0.29 -4.02 -0.21
C ASP A 89 -1.19 -2.87 0.28
N PRO A 90 -2.42 -2.73 -0.24
CA PRO A 90 -3.35 -1.68 0.18
C PRO A 90 -3.97 -1.90 1.57
N ASN A 91 -3.54 -2.90 2.34
CA ASN A 91 -4.12 -3.22 3.65
C ASN A 91 -3.89 -2.09 4.66
N ASN A 92 -4.94 -1.31 4.88
CA ASN A 92 -4.96 -0.18 5.80
C ASN A 92 -5.57 -0.53 7.16
N TRP A 93 -5.39 -1.77 7.62
CA TRP A 93 -5.90 -2.26 8.90
C TRP A 93 -7.44 -2.30 8.99
N ARG A 94 -8.15 -2.05 7.89
CA ARG A 94 -9.63 -2.02 7.82
C ARG A 94 -10.29 -3.29 8.33
N TYR A 95 -9.60 -4.42 8.39
CA TYR A 95 -10.12 -5.65 8.98
C TYR A 95 -10.51 -5.47 10.46
N PHE A 96 -9.78 -4.65 11.22
CA PHE A 96 -10.10 -4.33 12.62
C PHE A 96 -11.34 -3.44 12.81
N ARG A 97 -11.93 -2.94 11.71
CA ARG A 97 -13.22 -2.24 11.74
C ARG A 97 -14.40 -3.22 11.88
N ASN A 98 -14.22 -4.47 11.43
CA ASN A 98 -15.29 -5.47 11.41
C ASN A 98 -15.61 -5.97 12.83
N THR A 99 -16.71 -6.69 12.99
CA THR A 99 -17.19 -7.21 14.28
C THR A 99 -16.14 -8.07 14.99
N TYR A 100 -15.76 -7.65 16.20
CA TYR A 100 -15.04 -8.50 17.14
C TYR A 100 -15.93 -9.70 17.53
N PRO A 101 -15.41 -10.94 17.61
CA PRO A 101 -14.00 -11.36 17.68
C PRO A 101 -13.41 -11.85 16.35
N GLY A 102 -13.92 -11.43 15.19
CA GLY A 102 -13.54 -12.02 13.89
C GLY A 102 -12.07 -11.85 13.47
N SER A 103 -11.33 -10.92 14.08
CA SER A 103 -9.90 -10.67 13.82
C SER A 103 -9.21 -10.23 15.11
N VAL A 104 -8.55 -11.18 15.78
CA VAL A 104 -7.89 -10.97 17.10
C VAL A 104 -6.37 -10.80 16.95
N ASN A 105 -5.80 -11.24 15.82
CA ASN A 105 -4.36 -11.19 15.56
C ASN A 105 -4.13 -10.91 14.07
N SER A 106 -3.47 -9.80 13.75
CA SER A 106 -2.81 -9.63 12.45
C SER A 106 -1.32 -9.81 12.71
N ASP A 107 -0.74 -10.86 12.13
CA ASP A 107 0.71 -11.00 12.12
C ASP A 107 1.26 -9.76 11.38
N ASN A 108 2.05 -8.96 12.10
CA ASN A 108 2.85 -7.86 11.56
C ASN A 108 3.99 -8.45 10.71
N LEU A 109 3.66 -9.21 9.67
CA LEU A 109 4.61 -9.55 8.62
C LEU A 109 4.79 -8.30 7.77
N ASN A 110 5.73 -7.51 8.28
CA ASN A 110 6.47 -6.41 7.67
C ASN A 110 6.54 -6.43 6.14
N PRO A 111 6.61 -5.26 5.48
CA PRO A 111 7.61 -5.00 4.46
C PRO A 111 8.93 -4.55 5.09
#